data_AF-A0A815EUX7-F1
#
_entry.id   AF-A0A815EUX7-F1
#
_cell.length_a   1.000
_cell.length_b   1.000
_cell.length_c   1.000
_cell.angle_alpha   90.00
_cell.angle_beta   90.00
_cell.angle_gamma   90.00
#
_symmetry.space_group_name_H-M   'P 1'
#
loop_
_entity.id
_entity.type
_entity.pdbx_description
1 polymer ?
#
loop_
_entity_poly.entity_id
_entity_poly.type
_entity_poly.pdbx_seq_one_letter_code
_entity_poly.pdbx_strand_id
1 'polypeptide(L)'
;MFHERLAGANNNINLWEQMYIVDESLDRPTKNGCVEYLLKWKKYDPILKNTIGFLNDSFYSSQYVSASVTPLQLFQSQTQAFVSQFISSTTNDFLLSISTIRKTTQNTYSYSYGNCSCASSATCAYGCPIYDFNNSKVIFTVPGIFIGCYIIEALLQSNLQCFYNETCINQIQSYFTYYLSMNLTTLDISLLVRFSMNSTMEELVDALMVEEWNSLIIYDGYYNECQPSKCSYSYQTKNDAIYIITTVIGLVGGLITVLKMTIPGLIRIMRRKKKVTRSETGKL
;
A
#
# COMPACT_ATOMS: atom_id res chain seq x y z
N MET A 1 24.17 2.79 -27.38
CA MET A 1 23.35 3.34 -28.48
C MET A 1 23.42 2.36 -29.63
N PHE A 2 22.53 1.36 -29.64
CA PHE A 2 22.37 0.41 -30.74
C PHE A 2 20.85 0.27 -30.96
N HIS A 3 20.38 0.64 -32.14
CA HIS A 3 18.98 0.52 -32.56
C HIS A 3 18.95 -0.44 -33.75
N GLU A 4 18.40 -1.64 -33.57
CA GLU A 4 17.96 -2.47 -34.68
C GLU A 4 16.51 -2.88 -34.46
N ARG A 5 15.67 -2.60 -35.46
CA ARG A 5 14.31 -3.12 -35.64
C ARG A 5 14.41 -4.34 -36.54
N LEU A 6 13.81 -5.46 -36.15
CA LEU A 6 13.45 -6.52 -37.09
C LEU A 6 12.01 -6.93 -36.82
N ALA A 7 11.15 -6.67 -37.81
CA ALA A 7 9.77 -7.10 -37.88
C ALA A 7 9.59 -8.09 -39.05
N GLY A 8 8.74 -9.10 -38.84
CA GLY A 8 8.18 -10.01 -39.86
C GLY A 8 8.11 -11.45 -39.34
N ALA A 9 7.00 -12.21 -39.40
CA ALA A 9 5.67 -11.96 -39.96
C ALA A 9 4.64 -12.94 -39.34
N ASN A 10 3.39 -12.46 -39.21
CA ASN A 10 2.09 -13.16 -39.19
C ASN A 10 1.84 -14.37 -38.26
N ASN A 11 1.06 -14.15 -37.19
CA ASN A 11 -0.37 -14.53 -37.14
C ASN A 11 -1.03 -14.10 -35.80
N ASN A 12 -2.01 -13.20 -35.89
CA ASN A 12 -3.10 -12.94 -34.92
C ASN A 12 -2.80 -13.06 -33.41
N ILE A 13 -1.80 -12.34 -32.91
CA ILE A 13 -1.71 -11.97 -31.50
C ILE A 13 -1.22 -10.52 -31.46
N ASN A 14 -2.03 -9.61 -30.92
CA ASN A 14 -1.58 -8.25 -30.60
C ASN A 14 -0.59 -8.35 -29.42
N LEU A 15 0.68 -8.58 -29.73
CA LEU A 15 1.78 -8.42 -28.78
C LEU A 15 2.23 -6.96 -28.85
N TRP A 16 2.06 -6.24 -27.75
CA TRP A 16 2.62 -4.89 -27.59
C TRP A 16 4.14 -5.00 -27.57
N GLU A 17 4.82 -4.57 -28.63
CA GLU A 17 6.28 -4.44 -28.63
C GLU A 17 6.68 -3.26 -27.74
N GLN A 18 7.33 -3.55 -26.62
CA GLN A 18 7.93 -2.54 -25.75
C GLN A 18 9.46 -2.54 -25.94
N MET A 19 10.05 -1.35 -26.08
CA MET A 19 11.51 -1.19 -26.14
C MET A 19 12.10 -1.19 -24.73
N TYR A 20 13.12 -2.02 -24.51
CA TYR A 20 13.80 -2.16 -23.23
C TYR A 20 15.30 -1.90 -23.38
N ILE A 21 15.92 -1.36 -22.32
CA ILE A 21 17.36 -1.08 -22.28
C ILE A 21 18.10 -2.35 -21.81
N VAL A 22 18.97 -2.87 -22.68
CA VAL A 22 19.83 -4.03 -22.42
C VAL A 22 21.21 -3.55 -21.95
N ASP A 23 21.77 -4.18 -20.93
CA ASP A 23 23.12 -3.91 -20.42
C ASP A 23 24.19 -4.64 -21.26
N GLU A 24 23.99 -5.93 -21.56
CA GLU A 24 24.95 -6.77 -22.30
C GLU A 24 24.25 -7.98 -22.95
N SER A 25 24.74 -8.40 -24.13
CA SER A 25 24.32 -9.66 -24.78
C SER A 25 25.24 -10.79 -24.35
N LEU A 26 24.69 -11.85 -23.74
CA LEU A 26 25.49 -12.85 -23.04
C LEU A 26 25.74 -14.14 -23.83
N ASP A 27 24.99 -14.44 -24.90
CA ASP A 27 25.35 -15.54 -25.81
C ASP A 27 24.46 -15.64 -27.05
N ARG A 28 24.90 -16.42 -28.05
CA ARG A 28 24.21 -16.63 -29.35
C ARG A 28 23.92 -18.12 -29.64
N PRO A 29 22.86 -18.71 -29.08
CA PRO A 29 22.41 -20.03 -29.51
C PRO A 29 21.60 -19.95 -30.82
N THR A 30 21.86 -20.89 -31.72
CA THR A 30 21.06 -21.09 -32.95
C THR A 30 20.06 -22.21 -32.71
N LYS A 31 18.75 -21.91 -32.80
CA LYS A 31 17.69 -22.93 -32.70
C LYS A 31 16.78 -22.83 -33.91
N ASN A 32 16.61 -23.94 -34.63
CA ASN A 32 15.77 -24.03 -35.84
C ASN A 32 16.07 -22.96 -36.91
N GLY A 33 17.34 -22.60 -37.12
CA GLY A 33 17.74 -21.63 -38.13
C GLY A 33 17.47 -20.16 -37.78
N CYS A 34 16.87 -19.88 -36.63
CA CYS A 34 16.74 -18.54 -36.08
C CYS A 34 17.86 -18.27 -35.07
N VAL A 35 18.41 -17.06 -35.14
CA VAL A 35 19.41 -16.57 -34.18
C VAL A 35 18.67 -15.98 -33.00
N GLU A 36 18.86 -16.54 -31.82
CA GLU A 36 18.36 -15.97 -30.56
C GLU A 36 19.54 -15.35 -29.78
N TYR A 37 19.27 -14.27 -29.06
CA TYR A 37 20.25 -13.62 -28.19
C TYR A 37 19.77 -13.70 -26.74
N LEU A 38 20.65 -14.11 -25.84
CA LEU A 38 20.39 -14.00 -24.40
C LEU A 38 20.73 -12.56 -23.96
N LEU A 39 19.73 -11.78 -23.58
CA LEU A 39 19.88 -10.37 -23.19
C LEU A 39 19.86 -10.22 -21.66
N LYS A 40 20.84 -9.50 -21.10
CA LYS A 40 20.82 -9.08 -19.69
C LYS A 40 20.17 -7.70 -19.59
N TRP A 41 19.01 -7.63 -18.97
CA TRP A 41 18.29 -6.37 -18.74
C TRP A 41 18.94 -5.54 -17.63
N LYS A 42 19.05 -4.22 -17.83
CA LYS A 42 19.60 -3.31 -16.82
C LYS A 42 18.69 -3.26 -15.58
N LYS A 43 19.24 -3.49 -14.38
CA LYS A 43 18.55 -3.54 -13.06
C LYS A 43 17.53 -4.68 -12.87
N TYR A 44 17.65 -5.78 -13.60
CA TYR A 44 16.81 -6.96 -13.36
C TYR A 44 17.37 -7.81 -12.22
N ASP A 45 16.69 -7.80 -11.07
CA ASP A 45 16.98 -8.69 -9.93
C ASP A 45 15.90 -9.79 -9.84
N PRO A 46 16.26 -11.08 -9.99
CA PRO A 46 15.31 -12.19 -9.94
C PRO A 46 14.60 -12.32 -8.57
N ILE A 47 15.21 -11.84 -7.49
CA ILE A 47 14.59 -11.83 -6.16
C ILE A 47 13.45 -10.81 -6.13
N LEU A 48 13.66 -9.61 -6.71
CA LEU A 48 12.65 -8.56 -6.79
C LEU A 48 11.40 -9.04 -7.54
N LYS A 49 11.57 -9.81 -8.63
CA LYS A 49 10.46 -10.37 -9.41
C LYS A 49 9.66 -11.40 -8.61
N ASN A 50 10.32 -12.26 -7.85
CA ASN A 50 9.64 -13.25 -7.01
C ASN A 50 8.90 -12.59 -5.85
N THR A 51 9.49 -11.55 -5.24
CA THR A 51 8.82 -10.75 -4.20
C THR A 51 7.63 -9.98 -4.76
N ILE A 52 7.78 -9.32 -5.91
CA ILE A 52 6.66 -8.62 -6.58
C ILE A 52 5.58 -9.62 -7.00
N GLY A 53 5.95 -10.78 -7.54
CA GLY A 53 5.00 -11.84 -7.91
C GLY A 53 4.21 -12.36 -6.71
N PHE A 54 4.89 -12.64 -5.60
CA PHE A 54 4.27 -13.06 -4.35
C PHE A 54 3.32 -11.98 -3.78
N LEU A 55 3.74 -10.70 -3.81
CA LEU A 55 2.90 -9.59 -3.39
C LEU A 55 1.67 -9.42 -4.29
N ASN A 56 1.83 -9.63 -5.60
CA ASN A 56 0.74 -9.55 -6.57
C ASN A 56 -0.27 -10.69 -6.34
N ASP A 57 0.21 -11.92 -6.18
CA ASP A 57 -0.63 -13.10 -5.90
C ASP A 57 -1.34 -12.99 -4.55
N SER A 58 -0.64 -12.45 -3.52
CA SER A 58 -1.24 -12.14 -2.23
C SER A 58 -2.29 -11.02 -2.34
N PHE A 59 -2.07 -10.01 -3.19
CA PHE A 59 -3.01 -8.92 -3.41
C PHE A 59 -4.28 -9.39 -4.12
N TYR A 60 -4.15 -10.18 -5.20
CA TYR A 60 -5.28 -10.76 -5.92
C TYR A 60 -6.04 -11.83 -5.13
N SER A 61 -5.39 -12.54 -4.20
CA SER A 61 -6.05 -13.52 -3.33
C SER A 61 -6.67 -12.92 -2.07
N SER A 62 -6.21 -11.74 -1.65
CA SER A 62 -6.86 -10.97 -0.58
C SER A 62 -8.17 -10.34 -1.08
N GLN A 63 -9.16 -10.22 -0.19
CA GLN A 63 -10.53 -9.74 -0.44
C GLN A 63 -10.67 -8.30 -1.01
N TYR A 64 -9.59 -7.68 -1.52
CA TYR A 64 -9.61 -6.31 -2.04
C TYR A 64 -10.15 -6.20 -3.47
N VAL A 65 -10.32 -7.32 -4.18
CA VAL A 65 -11.04 -7.34 -5.47
C VAL A 65 -12.53 -7.58 -5.20
N SER A 66 -13.25 -6.49 -4.93
CA SER A 66 -14.70 -6.52 -4.78
C SER A 66 -15.38 -6.64 -6.16
N ALA A 67 -16.42 -7.47 -6.27
CA ALA A 67 -17.28 -7.51 -7.46
C ALA A 67 -18.14 -6.24 -7.63
N SER A 68 -18.13 -5.35 -6.64
CA SER A 68 -18.79 -4.05 -6.66
C SER A 68 -17.82 -2.92 -6.39
N VAL A 69 -17.98 -1.82 -7.13
CA VAL A 69 -17.24 -0.59 -6.88
C VAL A 69 -17.62 -0.03 -5.52
N THR A 70 -16.61 0.27 -4.71
CA THR A 70 -16.81 0.89 -3.40
C THR A 70 -17.27 2.34 -3.58
N PRO A 71 -18.34 2.79 -2.90
CA PRO A 71 -18.77 4.19 -2.95
C PRO A 71 -17.65 5.13 -2.49
N LEU A 72 -17.55 6.32 -3.10
CA LEU A 72 -16.49 7.32 -2.81
C LEU A 72 -16.25 7.54 -1.31
N GLN A 73 -17.31 7.76 -0.53
CA GLN A 73 -17.20 8.01 0.91
C GLN A 73 -16.61 6.81 1.67
N LEU A 74 -17.03 5.60 1.31
CA LEU A 74 -16.55 4.38 1.95
C LEU A 74 -15.09 4.10 1.54
N PHE A 75 -14.75 4.32 0.27
CA PHE A 75 -13.38 4.22 -0.22
C PHE A 75 -12.47 5.20 0.51
N GLN A 76 -12.83 6.48 0.56
CA GLN A 76 -12.07 7.51 1.28
C GLN A 76 -11.86 7.14 2.75
N SER A 77 -12.93 6.73 3.45
CA SER A 77 -12.84 6.33 4.86
C SER A 77 -11.94 5.11 5.06
N GLN A 78 -12.04 4.09 4.21
CA GLN A 78 -11.20 2.89 4.29
C GLN A 78 -9.74 3.21 3.96
N THR A 79 -9.48 4.03 2.94
CA THR A 79 -8.12 4.48 2.59
C THR A 79 -7.51 5.26 3.75
N GLN A 80 -8.24 6.18 4.36
CA GLN A 80 -7.76 6.94 5.52
C GLN A 80 -7.49 6.03 6.73
N ALA A 81 -8.37 5.08 7.01
CA ALA A 81 -8.18 4.11 8.09
C ALA A 81 -6.93 3.26 7.83
N PHE A 82 -6.75 2.78 6.61
CA PHE A 82 -5.58 2.02 6.21
C PHE A 82 -4.29 2.84 6.33
N VAL A 83 -4.27 4.07 5.82
CA VAL A 83 -3.11 4.98 5.94
C VAL A 83 -2.79 5.25 7.41
N SER A 84 -3.80 5.52 8.24
CA SER A 84 -3.61 5.75 9.68
C SER A 84 -3.04 4.52 10.39
N GLN A 85 -3.57 3.34 10.06
CA GLN A 85 -3.08 2.08 10.62
C GLN A 85 -1.64 1.78 10.17
N PHE A 86 -1.33 2.02 8.91
CA PHE A 86 0.03 1.90 8.38
C PHE A 86 0.98 2.82 9.13
N ILE A 87 0.68 4.13 9.21
CA ILE A 87 1.52 5.10 9.94
C ILE A 87 1.74 4.65 11.38
N SER A 88 0.67 4.25 12.08
CA SER A 88 0.77 3.79 13.47
C SER A 88 1.62 2.53 13.62
N SER A 89 1.40 1.52 12.77
CA SER A 89 2.17 0.27 12.81
C SER A 89 3.65 0.53 12.54
N THR A 90 3.96 1.27 11.47
CA THR A 90 5.33 1.59 11.09
C THR A 90 6.04 2.42 12.17
N THR A 91 5.34 3.38 12.77
CA THR A 91 5.89 4.16 13.90
C THR A 91 6.26 3.26 15.07
N ASN A 92 5.36 2.36 15.47
CA ASN A 92 5.62 1.44 16.57
C ASN A 92 6.77 0.48 16.28
N ASP A 93 6.84 -0.09 15.07
CA ASP A 93 7.91 -1.01 14.68
C ASP A 93 9.28 -0.31 14.63
N PHE A 94 9.29 0.94 14.14
CA PHE A 94 10.49 1.76 14.11
C PHE A 94 10.97 2.12 15.53
N LEU A 95 10.07 2.59 16.40
CA LEU A 95 10.38 2.89 17.79
C LEU A 95 10.85 1.65 18.57
N LEU A 96 10.26 0.49 18.30
CA LEU A 96 10.70 -0.78 18.87
C LEU A 96 12.12 -1.13 18.43
N SER A 97 12.43 -0.90 17.15
CA SER A 97 13.77 -1.12 16.60
C SER A 97 14.80 -0.21 17.28
N ILE A 98 14.48 1.08 17.46
CA ILE A 98 15.36 2.03 18.16
C ILE A 98 15.52 1.66 19.64
N SER A 99 14.44 1.33 20.33
CA SER A 99 14.50 0.84 21.72
C SER A 99 15.38 -0.41 21.85
N THR A 100 15.33 -1.31 20.86
CA THR A 100 16.16 -2.52 20.83
C THR A 100 17.63 -2.17 20.66
N ILE A 101 17.97 -1.31 19.68
CA ILE A 101 19.34 -0.84 19.47
C ILE A 101 19.84 -0.14 20.73
N ARG A 102 19.03 0.75 21.33
CA ARG A 102 19.36 1.47 22.56
C ARG A 102 19.71 0.54 23.72
N LYS A 103 19.03 -0.60 23.85
CA LYS A 103 19.32 -1.62 24.86
C LYS A 103 20.58 -2.44 24.54
N THR A 104 20.87 -2.72 23.27
CA THR A 104 22.03 -3.54 22.88
C THR A 104 23.32 -2.73 22.77
N THR A 105 23.25 -1.43 22.51
CA THR A 105 24.43 -0.54 22.39
C THR A 105 24.90 0.06 23.71
N GLN A 106 24.30 -0.32 24.85
CA GLN A 106 24.77 0.09 26.17
C GLN A 106 26.13 -0.59 26.46
N ASN A 107 27.22 0.01 26.01
CA ASN A 107 28.59 -0.32 26.40
C ASN A 107 28.75 -0.38 27.92
N THR A 108 29.56 -1.34 28.37
CA THR A 108 29.98 -1.56 29.77
C THR A 108 31.21 -0.74 30.19
N TYR A 109 31.77 0.09 29.30
CA TYR A 109 32.96 0.88 29.58
C TYR A 109 32.60 2.23 30.20
N SER A 110 33.14 2.52 31.40
CA SER A 110 32.94 3.80 32.07
C SER A 110 33.87 4.87 31.51
N TYR A 111 33.43 5.61 30.50
CA TYR A 111 34.02 6.91 30.17
C TYR A 111 33.43 7.99 31.07
N SER A 112 34.19 9.04 31.36
CA SER A 112 33.69 10.21 32.09
C SER A 112 34.00 11.47 31.30
N TYR A 113 32.97 12.29 31.10
CA TYR A 113 33.02 13.55 30.41
C TYR A 113 32.64 14.66 31.42
N GLY A 114 33.65 15.34 31.97
CA GLY A 114 33.45 16.35 33.02
C GLY A 114 32.78 15.74 34.25
N ASN A 115 31.63 16.30 34.65
CA ASN A 115 30.83 15.81 35.79
C ASN A 115 29.89 14.65 35.42
N CYS A 116 29.89 14.20 34.17
CA CYS A 116 29.03 13.13 33.68
C CYS A 116 29.85 11.83 33.54
N SER A 117 29.35 10.72 34.08
CA SER A 117 29.98 9.40 33.94
C SER A 117 29.03 8.45 33.23
N CYS A 118 29.55 7.72 32.24
CA CYS A 118 28.84 6.66 31.52
C CYS A 118 28.46 5.49 32.43
N ALA A 119 29.09 5.36 33.61
CA ALA A 119 28.67 4.40 34.62
C ALA A 119 27.42 4.83 35.40
N SER A 120 27.16 6.14 35.49
CA SER A 120 26.04 6.70 36.26
C SER A 120 24.86 7.14 35.41
N SER A 121 25.09 7.54 34.15
CA SER A 121 24.02 7.95 33.26
C SER A 121 24.35 7.60 31.80
N ALA A 122 23.38 6.97 31.15
CA ALA A 122 23.40 6.66 29.73
C ALA A 122 23.26 7.90 28.85
N THR A 123 22.58 8.94 29.34
CA THR A 123 22.22 10.14 28.59
C THR A 123 23.33 11.19 28.57
N CYS A 124 24.48 10.91 29.17
CA CYS A 124 25.63 11.79 29.14
C CYS A 124 26.07 12.06 27.69
N ALA A 125 25.85 13.29 27.24
CA ALA A 125 26.24 13.79 25.94
C ALA A 125 26.86 15.20 26.07
N TYR A 126 27.79 15.51 25.18
CA TYR A 126 28.44 16.81 25.07
C TYR A 126 28.58 17.17 23.58
N GLY A 127 28.66 18.46 23.27
CA GLY A 127 28.82 18.91 21.88
C GLY A 127 30.05 18.25 21.25
N CYS A 128 30.03 18.04 19.93
CA CYS A 128 31.08 17.32 19.22
C CYS A 128 32.25 18.24 18.82
N PRO A 129 33.37 18.27 19.56
CA PRO A 129 34.57 19.00 19.18
C PRO A 129 35.34 18.26 18.09
N ILE A 130 35.78 19.02 17.09
CA ILE A 130 36.84 18.65 16.16
C ILE A 130 38.16 19.14 16.75
N TYR A 131 39.10 18.22 16.95
CA TYR A 131 40.41 18.49 17.51
C TYR A 131 41.50 18.53 16.44
N ASP A 132 42.48 19.40 16.65
CA ASP A 132 43.77 19.28 15.99
C ASP A 132 44.55 18.15 16.66
N PHE A 133 44.78 17.04 15.95
CA PHE A 133 45.55 15.90 16.46
C PHE A 133 46.96 16.29 16.91
N ASN A 134 47.57 17.30 16.28
CA ASN A 134 48.95 17.68 16.60
C ASN A 134 49.06 18.46 17.90
N ASN A 135 48.04 19.26 18.23
CA ASN A 135 48.08 20.22 19.34
C ASN A 135 47.06 19.94 20.45
N SER A 136 46.23 18.90 20.30
CA SER A 136 45.13 18.56 21.23
C SER A 136 44.19 19.74 21.54
N LYS A 137 44.06 20.68 20.60
CA LYS A 137 43.25 21.89 20.75
C LYS A 137 41.92 21.70 20.04
N VAL A 138 40.83 22.10 20.71
CA VAL A 138 39.50 22.19 20.08
C VAL A 138 39.54 23.30 19.02
N ILE A 139 39.32 22.93 17.76
CA ILE A 139 39.30 23.90 16.66
C ILE A 139 37.87 24.42 16.46
N PHE A 140 36.89 23.51 16.50
CA PHE A 140 35.50 23.81 16.26
C PHE A 140 34.62 22.81 17.01
N THR A 141 33.48 23.23 17.55
CA THR A 141 32.46 22.32 18.07
C THR A 141 31.27 22.38 17.14
N VAL A 142 30.85 21.23 16.60
CA VAL A 142 29.79 21.16 15.60
C VAL A 142 28.44 21.50 16.26
N PRO A 143 27.78 22.61 15.88
CA PRO A 143 26.48 22.98 16.42
C PRO A 143 25.44 21.89 16.17
N GLY A 144 24.70 21.56 17.21
CA GLY A 144 23.63 20.57 17.11
C GLY A 144 24.08 19.12 17.13
N ILE A 145 25.38 18.83 17.01
CA ILE A 145 25.87 17.46 17.02
C ILE A 145 26.52 17.16 18.36
N PHE A 146 26.06 16.09 18.99
CA PHE A 146 26.56 15.61 20.26
C PHE A 146 27.27 14.27 20.09
N ILE A 147 28.27 14.08 20.93
CA ILE A 147 28.88 12.78 21.19
C ILE A 147 28.67 12.46 22.66
N GLY A 148 28.66 11.18 23.01
CA GLY A 148 28.29 10.78 24.36
C GLY A 148 28.68 9.36 24.67
N CYS A 149 28.20 8.90 25.81
CA CYS A 149 28.44 7.54 26.30
C CYS A 149 27.90 6.48 25.34
N TYR A 150 26.71 6.73 24.79
CA TYR A 150 26.07 5.87 23.81
C TYR A 150 25.73 6.67 22.57
N ILE A 151 26.10 6.11 21.41
CA ILE A 151 25.92 6.77 20.11
C ILE A 151 24.44 7.10 19.88
N ILE A 152 23.52 6.20 20.24
CA ILE A 152 22.08 6.43 20.09
C ILE A 152 21.60 7.56 20.99
N GLU A 153 22.01 7.62 22.26
CA GLU A 153 21.60 8.69 23.17
C GLU A 153 22.15 10.05 22.72
N ALA A 154 23.40 10.08 22.25
CA ALA A 154 24.00 11.30 21.70
C ALA A 154 23.32 11.72 20.39
N LEU A 155 22.98 10.76 19.53
CA LEU A 155 22.25 11.02 18.28
C LEU A 155 20.87 11.60 18.58
N LEU A 156 20.08 10.97 19.45
CA LEU A 156 18.72 11.40 19.80
C LEU A 156 18.70 12.81 20.40
N GLN A 157 19.71 13.18 21.18
CA GLN A 157 19.89 14.54 21.72
C GLN A 157 20.44 15.54 20.69
N SER A 158 21.02 15.07 19.59
CA SER A 158 21.49 15.93 18.50
C SER A 158 20.33 16.52 17.70
N ASN A 159 20.62 17.50 16.88
CA ASN A 159 19.71 18.10 15.91
C ASN A 159 20.44 18.39 14.60
N LEU A 160 19.70 18.84 13.59
CA LEU A 160 20.23 19.09 12.25
C LEU A 160 20.76 20.53 12.05
N GLN A 161 20.94 21.32 13.11
CA GLN A 161 21.27 22.75 13.01
C GLN A 161 22.45 23.05 12.08
N CYS A 162 23.55 22.29 12.17
CA CYS A 162 24.71 22.48 11.29
C CYS A 162 24.39 22.24 9.82
N PHE A 163 23.49 21.30 9.49
CA PHE A 163 23.18 20.92 8.11
C PHE A 163 22.42 21.99 7.33
N TYR A 164 21.77 22.92 8.03
CA TYR A 164 21.13 24.10 7.43
C TYR A 164 22.06 25.31 7.30
N ASN A 165 23.31 25.22 7.80
CA ASN A 165 24.25 26.34 7.81
C ASN A 165 25.45 26.06 6.90
N GLU A 166 25.58 26.84 5.83
CA GLU A 166 26.64 26.69 4.84
C GLU A 166 28.04 26.84 5.44
N THR A 167 28.21 27.79 6.37
CA THR A 167 29.50 27.99 7.04
C THR A 167 29.89 26.76 7.86
N CYS A 168 28.92 26.14 8.53
CA CYS A 168 29.16 24.93 9.31
C CYS A 168 29.51 23.73 8.41
N ILE A 169 28.77 23.53 7.33
CA ILE A 169 29.04 22.48 6.34
C ILE A 169 30.43 22.67 5.70
N ASN A 170 30.78 23.88 5.30
CA ASN A 170 32.09 24.18 4.72
C ASN A 170 33.24 23.89 5.70
N GLN A 171 33.03 24.18 7.00
CA GLN A 171 33.99 23.82 8.04
C GLN A 171 34.16 22.30 8.15
N ILE A 172 33.07 21.54 8.23
CA ILE A 172 33.11 20.07 8.26
C ILE A 172 33.82 19.53 7.00
N GLN A 173 33.43 20.02 5.83
CA GLN A 173 33.99 19.59 4.56
C GLN A 173 35.51 19.81 4.51
N SER A 174 36.01 20.93 5.03
CA SER A 174 37.45 21.21 5.06
C SER A 174 38.27 20.14 5.81
N TYR A 175 37.70 19.51 6.84
CA TYR A 175 38.36 18.41 7.56
C TYR A 175 38.28 17.08 6.81
N PHE A 176 37.15 16.78 6.20
CA PHE A 176 36.93 15.47 5.57
C PHE A 176 37.46 15.39 4.12
N THR A 177 37.68 16.53 3.45
CA THR A 177 38.19 16.58 2.06
C THR A 177 39.56 15.90 1.92
N TYR A 178 40.33 15.80 3.01
CA TYR A 178 41.60 15.06 3.02
C TYR A 178 41.43 13.55 2.79
N TYR A 179 40.29 12.98 3.19
CA TYR A 179 40.02 11.53 3.11
C TYR A 179 38.95 11.15 2.08
N LEU A 180 37.99 12.04 1.82
CA LEU A 180 36.87 11.81 0.91
C LEU A 180 36.46 13.13 0.23
N SER A 181 36.53 13.16 -1.11
CA SER A 181 35.95 14.26 -1.89
C SER A 181 34.42 14.12 -1.92
N MET A 182 33.76 14.60 -0.87
CA MET A 182 32.30 14.72 -0.82
C MET A 182 31.89 16.15 -1.15
N ASN A 183 30.88 16.28 -1.99
CA ASN A 183 30.21 17.56 -2.23
C ASN A 183 29.02 17.64 -1.27
N LEU A 184 29.19 18.36 -0.16
CA LEU A 184 28.15 18.53 0.84
C LEU A 184 27.32 19.75 0.49
N THR A 185 26.01 19.57 0.33
CA THR A 185 25.06 20.66 0.14
C THR A 185 24.29 20.89 1.42
N THR A 186 23.98 22.15 1.72
CA THR A 186 23.11 22.50 2.84
C THR A 186 21.69 22.01 2.60
N LEU A 187 20.99 21.73 3.70
CA LEU A 187 19.55 21.48 3.69
C LEU A 187 18.79 22.80 3.51
N ASP A 188 17.62 22.71 2.89
CA ASP A 188 16.76 23.85 2.62
C ASP A 188 15.80 24.09 3.80
N ILE A 189 15.98 25.23 4.47
CA ILE A 189 15.15 25.66 5.59
C ILE A 189 13.71 25.90 5.15
N SER A 190 13.48 26.29 3.89
CA SER A 190 12.14 26.60 3.36
C SER A 190 11.23 25.37 3.22
N LEU A 191 11.81 24.17 3.25
CA LEU A 191 11.09 22.90 3.20
C LEU A 191 10.63 22.42 4.58
N LEU A 192 11.06 23.07 5.66
CA LEU A 192 10.60 22.75 7.01
C LEU A 192 9.14 23.20 7.17
N VAL A 193 8.26 22.24 7.43
CA VAL A 193 6.83 22.50 7.64
C VAL A 193 6.45 22.22 9.08
N ARG A 194 6.92 21.08 9.62
CA ARG A 194 6.57 20.60 10.95
C ARG A 194 7.69 20.81 11.96
N PHE A 195 8.93 20.56 11.56
CA PHE A 195 10.07 20.62 12.47
C PHE A 195 10.80 21.96 12.39
N SER A 196 11.64 22.21 13.39
CA SER A 196 12.55 23.35 13.40
C SER A 196 13.99 22.87 13.23
N MET A 197 14.90 23.76 12.85
CA MET A 197 16.34 23.44 12.77
C MET A 197 16.93 22.97 14.12
N ASN A 198 16.28 23.32 15.23
CA ASN A 198 16.72 22.95 16.58
C ASN A 198 15.98 21.73 17.13
N SER A 199 15.02 21.18 16.39
CA SER A 199 14.29 19.99 16.79
C SER A 199 15.24 18.81 16.92
N THR A 200 15.11 18.08 18.02
CA THR A 200 16.04 16.97 18.31
C THR A 200 15.79 15.82 17.37
N MET A 201 16.80 15.00 17.13
CA MET A 201 16.65 13.79 16.33
C MET A 201 15.64 12.84 16.97
N GLU A 202 15.46 12.85 18.29
CA GLU A 202 14.37 12.14 18.97
C GLU A 202 13.00 12.60 18.47
N GLU A 203 12.73 13.91 18.46
CA GLU A 203 11.48 14.47 17.94
C GLU A 203 11.24 14.10 16.46
N LEU A 204 12.30 14.12 15.65
CA LEU A 204 12.22 13.73 14.25
C LEU A 204 11.92 12.23 14.13
N VAL A 205 12.67 11.39 14.83
CA VAL A 205 12.54 9.93 14.84
C VAL A 205 11.17 9.47 15.30
N ASP A 206 10.62 10.09 16.35
CA ASP A 206 9.30 9.79 16.90
C ASP A 206 8.18 10.04 15.87
N ALA A 207 8.48 10.87 14.87
CA ALA A 207 7.62 11.19 13.76
C ALA A 207 8.09 10.58 12.43
N LEU A 208 8.89 9.51 12.48
CA LEU A 208 9.47 8.81 11.32
C LEU A 208 10.32 9.70 10.41
N MET A 209 10.76 10.85 10.91
CA MET A 209 11.46 11.91 10.17
C MET A 209 10.64 12.43 8.98
N VAL A 210 9.31 12.33 9.06
CA VAL A 210 8.38 12.77 8.01
C VAL A 210 7.81 14.15 8.36
N GLU A 211 8.07 15.14 7.51
CA GLU A 211 7.52 16.50 7.62
C GLU A 211 6.00 16.51 7.46
N GLU A 212 5.48 15.87 6.40
CA GLU A 212 4.05 15.83 6.11
C GLU A 212 3.66 14.54 5.36
N TRP A 213 2.51 13.98 5.73
CA TRP A 213 1.90 12.86 5.02
C TRP A 213 0.91 13.37 3.97
N ASN A 214 1.29 13.35 2.70
CA ASN A 214 0.40 13.73 1.61
C ASN A 214 -0.44 12.53 1.15
N SER A 215 -1.68 12.42 1.65
CA SER A 215 -2.63 11.38 1.23
C SER A 215 -3.51 11.87 0.07
N LEU A 216 -2.99 11.89 -1.14
CA LEU A 216 -3.80 12.12 -2.34
C LEU A 216 -4.67 10.89 -2.62
N ILE A 217 -5.98 10.99 -2.34
CA ILE A 217 -6.95 9.94 -2.64
C ILE A 217 -7.54 10.18 -4.03
N ILE A 218 -7.10 9.41 -5.02
CA ILE A 218 -7.53 9.54 -6.42
C ILE A 218 -8.62 8.51 -6.72
N TYR A 219 -9.88 8.87 -6.45
CA TYR A 219 -11.00 7.95 -6.66
C TYR A 219 -11.26 7.64 -8.14
N ASP A 220 -11.03 8.58 -9.04
CA ASP A 220 -11.28 8.37 -10.48
C ASP A 220 -10.42 7.24 -11.05
N GLY A 221 -9.15 7.16 -10.62
CA GLY A 221 -8.25 6.06 -10.98
C GLY A 221 -8.78 4.73 -10.46
N TYR A 222 -9.18 4.68 -9.18
CA TYR A 222 -9.80 3.49 -8.59
C TYR A 222 -11.05 3.05 -9.35
N TYR A 223 -11.96 3.99 -9.64
CA TYR A 223 -13.21 3.70 -10.33
C TYR A 223 -12.96 3.14 -11.74
N ASN A 224 -12.06 3.76 -12.50
CA ASN A 224 -11.77 3.34 -13.87
C ASN A 224 -11.17 1.93 -13.96
N GLU A 225 -10.35 1.54 -12.97
CA GLU A 225 -9.74 0.21 -12.89
C GLU A 225 -10.72 -0.86 -12.34
N CYS A 226 -11.59 -0.48 -11.39
CA CYS A 226 -12.45 -1.41 -10.68
C CYS A 226 -13.90 -1.47 -11.20
N GLN A 227 -14.28 -0.64 -12.17
CA GLN A 227 -15.64 -0.67 -12.71
C GLN A 227 -15.95 -2.03 -13.38
N PRO A 228 -17.11 -2.64 -13.08
CA PRO A 228 -17.47 -3.90 -13.70
C PRO A 228 -17.75 -3.68 -15.20
N SER A 229 -17.34 -4.65 -16.03
CA SER A 229 -17.65 -4.65 -17.47
C SER A 229 -19.16 -4.80 -17.75
N LYS A 230 -19.93 -5.27 -16.77
CA LYS A 230 -21.39 -5.39 -16.82
C LYS A 230 -21.99 -5.02 -15.46
N CYS A 231 -22.84 -4.02 -15.44
CA CYS A 231 -23.59 -3.65 -14.24
C CYS A 231 -24.81 -4.56 -14.06
N SER A 232 -25.00 -5.13 -12.87
CA SER A 232 -26.25 -5.79 -12.49
C SER A 232 -26.98 -4.92 -11.46
N TYR A 233 -28.21 -4.51 -11.74
CA TYR A 233 -29.06 -3.87 -10.74
C TYR A 233 -29.84 -4.96 -9.98
N SER A 234 -29.90 -4.85 -8.65
CA SER A 234 -30.86 -5.61 -7.86
C SER A 234 -32.02 -4.69 -7.54
N TYR A 235 -33.21 -5.01 -8.04
CA TYR A 235 -34.43 -4.34 -7.58
C TYR A 235 -34.77 -4.91 -6.21
N GLN A 236 -34.50 -4.16 -5.15
CA GLN A 236 -35.12 -4.45 -3.86
C GLN A 236 -36.55 -3.95 -3.90
N THR A 237 -37.48 -4.78 -4.34
CA THR A 237 -38.90 -4.49 -4.13
C THR A 237 -39.16 -4.65 -2.63
N LYS A 238 -39.36 -3.53 -1.92
CA LYS A 238 -40.05 -3.58 -0.63
C LYS A 238 -41.46 -4.02 -0.96
N ASN A 239 -41.73 -5.32 -0.88
CA ASN A 239 -43.09 -5.83 -0.98
C ASN A 239 -43.82 -5.34 0.26
N ASP A 240 -44.45 -4.17 0.13
CA ASP A 240 -45.22 -3.55 1.19
C ASP A 240 -46.24 -4.56 1.72
N ALA A 241 -46.47 -4.62 3.02
CA ALA A 241 -47.32 -5.64 3.63
C ALA A 241 -48.72 -5.67 2.99
N ILE A 242 -49.17 -4.50 2.52
CA ILE A 242 -50.39 -4.30 1.74
C ILE A 242 -50.39 -5.16 0.46
N TYR A 243 -49.30 -5.20 -0.29
CA TYR A 243 -49.18 -5.97 -1.53
C TYR A 243 -49.32 -7.48 -1.29
N ILE A 244 -48.71 -7.99 -0.21
CA ILE A 244 -48.82 -9.40 0.18
C ILE A 244 -50.28 -9.73 0.55
N ILE A 245 -50.91 -8.89 1.36
CA ILE A 245 -52.31 -9.06 1.78
C ILE A 245 -53.27 -9.02 0.58
N THR A 246 -53.12 -8.05 -0.32
CA THR A 246 -53.98 -7.94 -1.50
C THR A 246 -53.83 -9.15 -2.44
N THR A 247 -52.62 -9.71 -2.55
CA THR A 247 -52.37 -10.88 -3.39
C THR A 247 -53.02 -12.13 -2.81
N VAL A 248 -52.96 -12.33 -1.49
CA VAL A 248 -53.62 -13.47 -0.81
C VAL A 248 -55.14 -13.37 -0.91
N ILE A 249 -55.71 -12.18 -0.68
CA ILE A 249 -57.17 -11.95 -0.81
C ILE A 249 -57.62 -12.21 -2.25
N GLY A 250 -56.85 -11.73 -3.24
CA GLY A 250 -57.12 -11.95 -4.66
C GLY A 250 -57.10 -13.42 -5.05
N LEU A 251 -56.11 -14.19 -4.56
CA LEU A 251 -56.00 -15.63 -4.82
C LEU A 251 -57.16 -16.43 -4.21
N VAL A 252 -57.47 -16.19 -2.94
CA VAL A 252 -58.57 -16.89 -2.24
C VAL A 252 -59.92 -16.53 -2.86
N GLY A 253 -60.14 -15.24 -3.14
CA GLY A 253 -61.36 -14.75 -3.77
C GLY A 253 -61.54 -15.29 -5.19
N GLY A 254 -60.47 -15.27 -5.99
CA GLY A 254 -60.48 -15.81 -7.35
C GLY A 254 -60.76 -17.30 -7.39
N LEU A 255 -60.09 -18.08 -6.53
CA LEU A 255 -60.24 -19.53 -6.47
C LEU A 255 -61.67 -19.96 -6.10
N ILE A 256 -62.27 -19.32 -5.09
CA ILE A 256 -63.65 -19.60 -4.66
C ILE A 256 -64.64 -19.28 -5.79
N THR A 257 -64.42 -18.17 -6.49
CA THR A 257 -65.30 -17.72 -7.58
C THR A 257 -65.25 -18.67 -8.77
N VAL A 258 -64.06 -19.08 -9.20
CA VAL A 258 -63.87 -20.05 -10.29
C VAL A 258 -64.48 -21.41 -9.93
N LEU A 259 -64.29 -21.87 -8.69
CA LEU A 259 -64.84 -23.15 -8.23
C LEU A 259 -66.38 -23.13 -8.25
N LYS A 260 -67.01 -22.06 -7.78
CA LYS A 260 -68.48 -21.90 -7.84
C LYS A 260 -69.03 -21.86 -9.26
N MET A 261 -68.27 -21.33 -10.22
CA MET A 261 -68.71 -21.23 -11.61
C MET A 261 -68.53 -22.54 -12.40
N THR A 262 -67.48 -23.30 -12.08
CA THR A 262 -67.14 -24.55 -12.78
C THR A 262 -67.93 -25.76 -12.28
N ILE A 263 -68.26 -25.82 -10.99
CA ILE A 263 -69.04 -26.93 -10.38
C ILE A 263 -70.40 -27.17 -11.08
N PRO A 264 -71.25 -26.16 -11.34
CA PRO A 264 -72.53 -26.37 -12.03
C PRO A 264 -72.37 -26.94 -13.44
N GLY A 265 -71.31 -26.51 -14.16
CA GLY A 265 -70.98 -27.00 -15.49
C GLY A 265 -70.58 -28.48 -15.47
N LEU A 266 -69.67 -28.85 -14.56
CA LEU A 266 -69.25 -30.24 -14.37
C LEU A 266 -70.40 -31.15 -13.97
N ILE A 267 -71.27 -30.71 -13.05
CA ILE A 267 -72.45 -31.49 -12.63
C ILE A 267 -73.43 -31.69 -13.80
N ARG A 268 -73.67 -30.67 -14.63
CA ARG A 268 -74.50 -30.81 -15.83
C ARG A 268 -73.91 -31.83 -16.82
N ILE A 269 -72.60 -31.85 -17.01
CA ILE A 269 -71.91 -32.80 -17.90
C ILE A 269 -72.01 -34.23 -17.33
N MET A 270 -71.76 -34.43 -16.03
CA MET A 270 -71.88 -35.74 -15.38
C MET A 270 -73.33 -36.27 -15.43
N ARG A 271 -74.33 -35.42 -15.18
CA ARG A 271 -75.75 -35.80 -15.30
C ARG A 271 -76.13 -36.17 -16.74
N ARG A 272 -75.58 -35.49 -17.75
CA ARG A 272 -75.78 -35.84 -19.16
C ARG A 272 -75.16 -37.20 -19.50
N LYS A 273 -73.92 -37.47 -19.07
CA LYS A 273 -73.29 -38.78 -19.28
C LYS A 273 -74.05 -39.92 -18.61
N LYS A 274 -74.53 -39.74 -17.37
CA LYS A 274 -75.31 -40.76 -16.64
C LYS A 274 -76.67 -41.07 -17.28
N LYS A 275 -77.28 -40.12 -18.00
CA LYS A 275 -78.52 -40.37 -18.78
C LYS A 275 -78.26 -41.21 -20.04
N VAL A 276 -77.13 -41.00 -20.72
CA VAL A 276 -76.75 -41.76 -21.92
C VAL A 276 -76.44 -43.22 -21.57
N THR A 277 -75.72 -43.49 -20.47
CA THR A 277 -75.39 -44.87 -20.06
C THR A 277 -76.62 -45.68 -19.60
N ARG A 278 -77.71 -45.01 -19.17
CA ARG A 278 -78.94 -45.67 -18.69
C ARG A 278 -79.94 -45.98 -19.81
N SER A 279 -79.79 -45.40 -21.02
CA SER A 279 -80.63 -45.77 -22.18
C SER A 279 -80.08 -46.97 -22.96
N GLU A 280 -78.81 -47.33 -22.79
CA GLU A 280 -78.19 -48.51 -23.42
C GLU A 280 -78.38 -49.80 -22.62
N THR A 281 -78.64 -49.72 -21.31
CA THR A 281 -78.86 -50.88 -20.42
C THR A 281 -80.33 -51.28 -20.23
N GLY A 282 -81.27 -50.61 -20.91
CA GLY A 282 -82.71 -50.88 -20.86
C GLY A 282 -83.30 -51.44 -22.17
N LYS A 283 -82.45 -51.87 -23.11
CA LYS A 283 -82.86 -52.61 -24.32
C LYS A 283 -82.13 -53.95 -24.36
N LEU A 284 -82.65 -54.92 -23.61
CA LEU A 284 -82.45 -56.36 -23.78
C LEU A 284 -83.77 -57.03 -23.42
#